data_AF-A0A2P6QHL2-F1
#
_entry.id   AF-A0A2P6QHL2-F1
#
_cell.length_a   1.000
_cell.length_b   1.000
_cell.length_c   1.000
_cell.angle_alpha   90.00
_cell.angle_beta   90.00
_cell.angle_gamma   90.00
#
_symmetry.space_group_name_H-M   'P 1'
#
loop_
_entity.id
_entity.type
_entity.pdbx_description
1 polymer ?
#
loop_
_entity_poly.entity_id
_entity_poly.type
_entity_poly.pdbx_seq_one_letter_code
_entity_poly.pdbx_strand_id
1 'polypeptide(L)'
;MCKTLRVLKLYLKRFADTKPPTSGCCFPSLKFLHVTVFNPVTTMQKLFSRCPVLEDLTIDGTIDVDFIGIDDNFKISAPELKMLRISLEINQDPIDVYINSPNLENIDLKRFGLTNFFLMGSEKSLVNASVAFRGRSEFEAEEQQVLSNVLCNGASGSSF
;
A
#
# COMPACT_ATOMS: atom_id res chain seq x y z
N MET A 1 -20.35 -14.54 -5.02
CA MET A 1 -19.49 -14.19 -3.86
C MET A 1 -18.71 -15.41 -3.42
N CYS A 2 -17.39 -15.32 -3.32
CA CYS A 2 -16.52 -16.44 -2.95
C CYS A 2 -16.35 -16.50 -1.42
N LYS A 3 -17.21 -17.27 -0.74
CA LYS A 3 -17.28 -17.35 0.74
C LYS A 3 -16.21 -18.24 1.39
N THR A 4 -15.41 -18.93 0.59
CA THR A 4 -14.38 -19.86 1.09
C THR A 4 -12.97 -19.46 0.68
N LEU A 5 -12.84 -18.51 -0.25
CA LEU A 5 -11.55 -18.07 -0.76
C LEU A 5 -10.84 -17.24 0.30
N ARG A 6 -9.75 -17.77 0.85
CA ARG A 6 -8.94 -17.12 1.90
C ARG A 6 -7.67 -16.49 1.36
N VAL A 7 -7.15 -17.00 0.26
CA VAL A 7 -5.89 -16.57 -0.37
C VAL A 7 -6.16 -16.24 -1.82
N LEU A 8 -5.70 -15.09 -2.28
CA LEU A 8 -5.80 -14.65 -3.66
C LEU A 8 -4.47 -14.02 -4.08
N LYS A 9 -3.94 -14.48 -5.20
CA LYS A 9 -2.78 -13.88 -5.86
C LYS A 9 -3.20 -13.38 -7.23
N LEU A 10 -2.94 -12.10 -7.49
CA LEU A 10 -3.31 -11.43 -8.73
C LEU A 10 -2.06 -10.91 -9.41
N TYR A 11 -1.95 -11.16 -10.71
CA TYR A 11 -0.97 -10.52 -11.57
C TYR A 11 -1.71 -9.57 -12.49
N LEU A 12 -1.46 -8.27 -12.33
CA LEU A 12 -2.19 -7.21 -13.00
C LEU A 12 -1.24 -6.46 -13.93
N LYS A 13 -1.45 -6.63 -15.24
CA LYS A 13 -0.72 -5.92 -16.30
C LYS A 13 -1.70 -5.06 -17.08
N ARG A 14 -1.53 -3.74 -17.06
CA ARG A 14 -2.41 -2.75 -17.72
C ARG A 14 -3.88 -3.08 -17.49
N PHE A 15 -4.42 -2.69 -16.33
CA PHE A 15 -5.86 -2.71 -16.11
C PHE A 15 -6.47 -1.76 -17.14
N ALA A 16 -6.99 -2.28 -18.25
CA ALA A 16 -8.03 -1.55 -18.99
C ALA A 16 -9.13 -1.21 -17.96
N ASP A 17 -9.82 -0.09 -18.11
CA ASP A 17 -10.86 0.44 -17.19
C ASP A 17 -12.02 -0.55 -16.93
N THR A 18 -11.74 -1.71 -16.36
CA THR A 18 -12.71 -2.68 -15.94
C THR A 18 -13.23 -2.11 -14.64
N LYS A 19 -14.38 -1.44 -14.74
CA LYS A 19 -15.17 -1.04 -13.59
C LYS A 19 -15.20 -2.23 -12.63
N PRO A 20 -14.72 -2.06 -11.39
CA PRO A 20 -14.80 -3.17 -10.44
C PRO A 20 -16.27 -3.57 -10.30
N PRO A 21 -16.58 -4.86 -10.07
CA PRO A 21 -17.95 -5.33 -10.00
C PRO A 21 -18.79 -4.40 -9.12
N THR A 22 -19.85 -3.85 -9.69
CA THR A 22 -20.69 -2.80 -9.08
C THR A 22 -21.47 -3.27 -7.86
N SER A 23 -21.41 -4.56 -7.51
CA SER A 23 -22.23 -5.17 -6.46
C SER A 23 -21.40 -6.04 -5.49
N GLY A 24 -21.21 -5.54 -4.27
CA GLY A 24 -20.85 -6.31 -3.08
C GLY A 24 -19.36 -6.66 -2.86
N CYS A 25 -19.03 -7.02 -1.61
CA CYS A 25 -17.72 -7.58 -1.24
C CYS A 25 -17.50 -8.88 -2.02
N CYS A 26 -16.59 -8.86 -3.00
CA CYS A 26 -16.35 -10.01 -3.88
C CYS A 26 -15.76 -11.21 -3.12
N PHE A 27 -14.99 -10.93 -2.05
CA PHE A 27 -14.23 -11.93 -1.29
C PHE A 27 -14.40 -11.72 0.23
N PRO A 28 -15.58 -12.06 0.80
CA PRO A 28 -15.90 -11.80 2.21
C PRO A 28 -15.08 -12.63 3.21
N SER A 29 -14.29 -13.61 2.75
CA SER A 29 -13.47 -14.49 3.59
C SER A 29 -11.98 -14.42 3.26
N LEU A 30 -11.57 -13.44 2.45
CA LEU A 30 -10.21 -13.28 2.00
C LEU A 30 -9.34 -12.68 3.11
N LYS A 31 -8.35 -13.45 3.55
CA LYS A 31 -7.39 -13.06 4.59
C LYS A 31 -6.05 -12.63 4.00
N PHE A 32 -5.65 -13.22 2.87
CA PHE A 32 -4.35 -13.01 2.25
C PHE A 32 -4.55 -12.55 0.80
N LEU A 33 -4.03 -11.37 0.48
CA LEU A 33 -4.05 -10.83 -0.87
C LEU A 33 -2.65 -10.45 -1.30
N HIS A 34 -2.21 -11.01 -2.41
CA HIS A 34 -0.98 -10.61 -3.08
C HIS A 34 -1.32 -10.05 -4.44
N VAL A 35 -0.91 -8.83 -4.72
CA VAL A 35 -1.08 -8.17 -6.02
C VAL A 35 0.27 -7.78 -6.58
N THR A 36 0.63 -8.36 -7.72
CA THR A 36 1.75 -7.92 -8.55
C THR A 36 1.23 -6.99 -9.64
N VAL A 37 1.83 -5.81 -9.79
CA VAL A 37 1.27 -4.70 -10.57
C VAL A 37 2.29 -4.14 -11.55
N PHE A 38 1.85 -3.90 -12.77
CA PHE A 38 2.61 -3.16 -13.78
C PHE A 38 1.76 -2.01 -14.28
N ASN A 39 2.11 -0.79 -13.85
CA ASN A 39 1.37 0.47 -14.03
C ASN A 39 0.00 0.43 -13.34
N PRO A 40 -0.05 0.75 -12.04
CA PRO A 40 -1.25 0.61 -11.23
C PRO A 40 -2.32 1.62 -11.64
N VAL A 41 -3.57 1.17 -11.64
CA VAL A 41 -4.75 2.00 -11.92
C VAL A 41 -5.50 2.23 -10.61
N THR A 42 -6.20 3.37 -10.50
CA THR A 42 -7.08 3.75 -9.36
C THR A 42 -8.03 2.63 -8.91
N THR A 43 -8.37 1.71 -9.80
CA THR A 43 -9.19 0.52 -9.56
C THR A 43 -8.61 -0.41 -8.48
N MET A 44 -7.30 -0.44 -8.25
CA MET A 44 -6.69 -1.31 -7.22
C MET A 44 -7.04 -0.87 -5.80
N GLN A 45 -7.10 0.44 -5.53
CA GLN A 45 -7.49 0.95 -4.21
C GLN A 45 -8.89 0.45 -3.83
N LYS A 46 -9.78 0.34 -4.83
CA LYS A 46 -11.16 -0.17 -4.67
C LYS A 46 -11.22 -1.69 -4.45
N LEU A 47 -10.14 -2.44 -4.66
CA LEU A 47 -10.10 -3.88 -4.40
C LEU A 47 -9.93 -4.16 -2.92
N PHE A 48 -9.02 -3.43 -2.26
CA PHE A 48 -8.67 -3.63 -0.85
C PHE A 48 -9.85 -3.33 0.07
N SER A 49 -10.57 -2.24 -0.19
CA SER A 49 -11.75 -1.83 0.59
C SER A 49 -12.92 -2.82 0.52
N ARG A 50 -12.88 -3.80 -0.39
CA ARG A 50 -13.92 -4.84 -0.55
C ARG A 50 -13.58 -6.17 0.11
N CYS A 51 -12.49 -6.24 0.87
CA CYS A 51 -12.04 -7.44 1.57
C CYS A 51 -12.10 -7.19 3.09
N PRO A 52 -13.27 -7.34 3.74
CA PRO A 52 -13.50 -6.87 5.12
C PRO A 52 -12.70 -7.62 6.20
N VAL A 53 -12.17 -8.80 5.89
CA VAL A 53 -11.42 -9.66 6.82
C VAL A 53 -9.95 -9.84 6.38
N LEU A 54 -9.45 -8.92 5.56
CA LEU A 54 -8.10 -8.97 5.03
C LEU A 54 -7.08 -8.72 6.14
N GLU A 55 -6.23 -9.72 6.41
CA GLU A 55 -5.23 -9.69 7.48
C GLU A 55 -3.82 -9.44 6.94
N ASP A 56 -3.52 -9.86 5.71
CA ASP A 56 -2.21 -9.72 5.06
C ASP A 56 -2.36 -9.22 3.62
N LEU A 57 -1.68 -8.12 3.31
CA LEU A 57 -1.63 -7.49 2.00
C LEU A 57 -0.18 -7.36 1.53
N THR A 58 0.10 -7.94 0.36
CA THR A 58 1.37 -7.76 -0.34
C THR A 58 1.13 -7.10 -1.69
N ILE A 59 1.85 -6.02 -1.97
CA ILE A 59 1.83 -5.30 -3.24
C ILE A 59 3.26 -5.24 -3.77
N ASP A 60 3.49 -5.72 -4.98
CA ASP A 60 4.80 -5.57 -5.63
C ASP A 60 4.69 -5.25 -7.12
N GLY A 61 5.80 -4.79 -7.71
CA GLY A 61 5.92 -4.58 -9.14
C GLY A 61 6.51 -3.22 -9.50
N THR A 62 6.10 -2.69 -10.64
CA THR A 62 6.70 -1.48 -11.23
C THR A 62 5.63 -0.46 -11.59
N ILE A 63 5.93 0.79 -11.30
CA ILE A 63 5.09 1.94 -11.54
C ILE A 63 5.79 2.87 -12.53
N ASP A 64 5.13 3.11 -13.65
CA ASP A 64 5.49 4.17 -14.59
C ASP A 64 4.44 5.29 -14.51
N VAL A 65 4.85 6.46 -14.02
CA VAL A 65 3.94 7.58 -13.69
C VAL A 65 3.35 8.26 -14.93
N ASP A 66 3.89 8.01 -16.13
CA ASP A 66 3.28 8.44 -17.40
C ASP A 66 1.83 7.91 -17.55
N PHE A 67 1.45 6.91 -16.75
CA PHE A 67 0.12 6.29 -16.70
C PHE A 67 -0.68 6.61 -15.42
N ILE A 68 -0.12 7.37 -14.48
CA ILE A 68 -0.80 7.78 -13.24
C ILE A 68 -1.16 9.25 -13.37
N GLY A 69 -2.46 9.57 -13.29
CA GLY A 69 -2.88 10.95 -13.16
C GLY A 69 -2.20 11.57 -11.94
N ILE A 70 -1.56 12.73 -12.13
CA ILE A 70 -0.66 13.43 -11.19
C ILE A 70 -1.28 13.70 -9.79
N ASP A 71 -2.59 13.48 -9.61
CA ASP A 71 -3.34 13.79 -8.40
C ASP A 71 -3.79 12.56 -7.57
N ASP A 72 -3.48 11.32 -7.99
CA ASP A 72 -4.00 10.12 -7.32
C ASP A 72 -3.06 9.56 -6.26
N ASN A 73 -3.08 10.18 -5.07
CA ASN A 73 -2.50 9.60 -3.85
C ASN A 73 -2.92 8.13 -3.67
N PHE A 74 -1.98 7.27 -3.30
CA PHE A 74 -2.23 5.84 -3.15
C PHE A 74 -2.82 5.53 -1.78
N LYS A 75 -4.11 5.21 -1.72
CA LYS A 75 -4.82 4.96 -0.46
C LYS A 75 -5.03 3.47 -0.20
N ILE A 76 -4.65 3.02 0.99
CA ILE A 76 -4.88 1.67 1.50
C ILE A 76 -5.83 1.77 2.69
N SER A 77 -6.98 1.10 2.61
CA SER A 77 -7.92 0.99 3.71
C SER A 77 -8.41 -0.45 3.87
N ALA A 78 -8.04 -1.07 5.00
CA ALA A 78 -8.38 -2.43 5.36
C ALA A 78 -8.38 -2.55 6.89
N PRO A 79 -9.55 -2.51 7.56
CA PRO A 79 -9.64 -2.42 9.02
C PRO A 79 -8.95 -3.57 9.79
N GLU A 80 -9.03 -4.79 9.25
CA GLU A 80 -8.47 -6.00 9.86
C GLU A 80 -7.03 -6.29 9.45
N LEU A 81 -6.39 -5.38 8.69
CA LEU A 81 -5.06 -5.61 8.14
C LEU A 81 -4.02 -5.54 9.25
N LYS A 82 -3.23 -6.61 9.39
CA LYS A 82 -2.15 -6.75 10.38
C LYS A 82 -0.77 -6.70 9.78
N MET A 83 -0.64 -7.08 8.50
CA MET A 83 0.63 -7.09 7.78
C MET A 83 0.49 -6.41 6.44
N LEU A 84 1.34 -5.42 6.19
CA LEU A 84 1.48 -4.76 4.91
C LEU A 84 2.89 -4.93 4.37
N ARG A 85 3.01 -5.45 3.14
CA ARG A 85 4.27 -5.53 2.39
C ARG A 85 4.14 -4.77 1.09
N ILE A 86 5.06 -3.84 0.85
CA ILE A 86 5.09 -3.05 -0.39
C ILE A 86 6.50 -3.13 -0.98
N SER A 87 6.59 -3.58 -2.21
CA SER A 87 7.83 -3.54 -2.99
C SER A 87 7.58 -3.01 -4.40
N LEU A 88 7.59 -1.68 -4.53
CA LEU A 88 7.26 -0.99 -5.77
C LEU A 88 8.47 -0.25 -6.30
N GLU A 89 8.81 -0.50 -7.56
CA GLU A 89 9.82 0.27 -8.29
C GLU A 89 9.14 1.42 -9.02
N ILE A 90 9.40 2.66 -8.60
CA ILE A 90 8.86 3.87 -9.21
C ILE A 90 9.95 4.53 -10.05
N ASN A 91 9.68 4.71 -11.34
CA ASN A 91 10.69 5.21 -12.28
C ASN A 91 10.88 6.73 -12.25
N GLN A 92 9.93 7.48 -11.68
CA GLN A 92 9.90 8.94 -11.70
C GLN A 92 9.41 9.52 -10.35
N ASP A 93 8.48 10.49 -10.36
CA ASP A 93 8.08 11.30 -9.22
C ASP A 93 7.60 10.50 -7.99
N PRO A 94 7.85 11.04 -6.78
CA PRO A 94 7.35 10.46 -5.54
C PRO A 94 5.82 10.40 -5.53
N ILE A 95 5.29 9.28 -5.02
CA ILE A 95 3.86 9.11 -4.77
C ILE A 95 3.63 9.18 -3.25
N ASP A 96 2.53 9.76 -2.82
CA ASP A 96 2.13 9.71 -1.42
C ASP A 96 1.23 8.50 -1.17
N VAL A 97 1.58 7.69 -0.16
CA VAL A 97 0.84 6.51 0.26
C VAL A 97 0.21 6.75 1.62
N TYR A 98 -1.12 6.68 1.68
CA TYR A 98 -1.91 6.85 2.89
C TYR A 98 -2.45 5.49 3.34
N ILE A 99 -2.15 5.12 4.58
CA ILE A 99 -2.55 3.84 5.17
C ILE A 99 -3.52 4.12 6.32
N ASN A 100 -4.77 3.71 6.14
CA ASN A 100 -5.79 3.72 7.18
C ASN A 100 -6.15 2.27 7.54
N SER A 101 -5.42 1.70 8.49
CA SER A 101 -5.57 0.30 8.92
C SER A 101 -5.29 0.21 10.42
N PRO A 102 -6.30 0.40 11.28
CA PRO A 102 -6.12 0.59 12.73
C PRO A 102 -5.48 -0.61 13.45
N ASN A 103 -5.60 -1.83 12.90
CA ASN A 103 -5.02 -3.05 13.46
C ASN A 103 -3.66 -3.43 12.83
N LEU A 104 -3.00 -2.50 12.14
CA LEU A 104 -1.76 -2.78 11.43
C LEU A 104 -0.61 -2.97 12.41
N GLU A 105 -0.10 -4.19 12.49
CA GLU A 105 0.97 -4.60 13.40
C GLU A 105 2.35 -4.56 12.74
N ASN A 106 2.44 -4.83 11.44
CA ASN A 106 3.71 -5.03 10.75
C ASN A 106 3.73 -4.37 9.37
N ILE A 107 4.80 -3.63 9.09
CA ILE A 107 5.06 -3.00 7.80
C ILE A 107 6.43 -3.43 7.27
N ASP A 108 6.50 -3.82 6.00
CA ASP A 108 7.74 -4.13 5.26
C ASP A 108 7.74 -3.39 3.93
N LEU A 109 8.60 -2.37 3.81
CA LEU A 109 8.73 -1.46 2.69
C LEU A 109 10.07 -1.71 1.99
N LYS A 110 10.06 -2.15 0.72
CA LYS A 110 11.26 -2.52 -0.03
C LYS A 110 11.34 -1.85 -1.39
N ARG A 111 12.56 -1.68 -1.91
CA ARG A 111 12.83 -1.12 -3.25
C ARG A 111 12.23 0.26 -3.47
N PHE A 112 12.21 1.04 -2.40
CA PHE A 112 11.63 2.37 -2.42
C PHE A 112 12.42 3.35 -3.29
N GLY A 113 11.69 4.06 -4.15
CA GLY A 113 12.04 5.42 -4.57
C GLY A 113 11.04 6.39 -3.94
N LEU A 114 11.54 7.47 -3.32
CA LEU A 114 10.93 8.75 -2.88
C LEU A 114 9.48 8.80 -2.33
N THR A 115 8.82 7.67 -2.11
CA THR A 115 7.39 7.60 -1.77
C THR A 115 7.21 7.98 -0.30
N ASN A 116 6.33 8.94 0.02
CA ASN A 116 6.01 9.26 1.41
C ASN A 116 4.93 8.32 1.94
N PHE A 117 5.03 7.97 3.22
CA PHE A 117 4.08 7.08 3.90
C PHE A 117 3.44 7.78 5.08
N PHE A 118 2.11 7.86 5.03
CA PHE A 118 1.29 8.46 6.06
C PHE A 118 0.44 7.37 6.71
N LEU A 119 0.79 7.03 7.94
CA LEU A 119 -0.05 6.22 8.81
C LEU A 119 -1.17 7.12 9.34
N MET A 120 -2.42 6.68 9.20
CA MET A 120 -3.59 7.43 9.63
C MET A 120 -4.33 6.65 10.70
N GLY A 121 -4.01 6.92 11.98
CA GLY A 121 -4.64 6.26 13.12
C GLY A 121 -4.21 4.81 13.33
N SER A 122 -3.19 4.36 12.59
CA SER A 122 -2.54 3.06 12.75
C SER A 122 -1.26 3.13 13.57
N GLU A 123 -0.89 4.31 14.09
CA GLU A 123 0.38 4.50 14.83
C GLU A 123 0.44 3.65 16.09
N LYS A 124 -0.69 3.47 16.77
CA LYS A 124 -0.77 2.79 18.07
C LYS A 124 -0.72 1.26 18.02
N SER A 125 -0.98 0.68 16.84
CA SER A 125 -0.99 -0.78 16.65
C SER A 125 0.32 -1.30 16.07
N LEU A 126 1.18 -0.42 15.56
CA LEU A 126 2.39 -0.83 14.84
C LEU A 126 3.42 -1.41 15.81
N VAL A 127 3.82 -2.65 15.56
CA VAL A 127 4.82 -3.39 16.35
C VAL A 127 6.16 -3.40 15.64
N ASN A 128 6.16 -3.72 14.34
CA ASN A 128 7.38 -3.84 13.55
C ASN A 128 7.31 -3.01 12.27
N ALA A 129 8.39 -2.31 11.96
CA ALA A 129 8.59 -1.64 10.68
C ALA A 129 9.96 -2.02 10.11
N SER A 130 9.97 -2.47 8.86
CA SER A 130 11.17 -2.68 8.06
C SER A 130 11.11 -1.78 6.84
N VAL A 131 12.15 -0.99 6.61
CA VAL A 131 12.26 -0.11 5.46
C VAL A 131 13.62 -0.35 4.81
N ALA A 132 13.61 -0.71 3.53
CA ALA A 132 14.80 -0.95 2.72
C ALA A 132 14.73 -0.14 1.43
N PHE A 133 15.64 0.82 1.32
CA PHE A 133 15.79 1.68 0.15
C PHE A 133 16.60 0.97 -0.92
N ARG A 134 16.29 1.27 -2.19
CA ARG A 134 17.22 1.00 -3.27
C ARG A 134 17.98 2.29 -3.50
N GLY A 135 19.23 2.36 -3.06
CA GLY A 135 20.10 3.50 -3.32
C GLY A 135 20.19 3.76 -4.83
N ARG A 136 19.58 4.84 -5.29
CA ARG A 136 20.08 5.57 -6.46
C ARG A 136 21.02 6.62 -5.88
N SER A 137 22.25 6.69 -6.38
CA SER A 137 23.36 7.51 -5.87
C SER A 137 23.10 9.03 -5.84
N GLU A 138 21.87 9.47 -6.09
CA GLU A 138 21.47 10.87 -6.28
C GLU A 138 20.48 11.38 -5.21
N PHE A 139 20.04 10.55 -4.24
CA PHE A 139 18.90 10.88 -3.35
C PHE A 139 19.11 10.69 -1.84
N GLU A 140 20.36 10.71 -1.34
CA GLU A 140 20.67 10.46 0.08
C GLU A 140 19.93 11.40 1.08
N ALA A 141 19.62 12.63 0.68
CA ALA A 141 18.88 13.58 1.52
C ALA A 141 17.38 13.24 1.67
N GLU A 142 16.77 12.64 0.64
CA GLU A 142 15.35 12.27 0.67
C GLU A 142 15.13 10.95 1.42
N GLU A 143 16.13 10.06 1.44
CA GLU A 143 16.12 8.83 2.24
C GLU A 143 15.98 9.14 3.75
N GLN A 144 16.70 10.16 4.25
CA GLN A 144 16.59 10.60 5.64
C GLN A 144 15.22 11.20 5.97
N GLN A 145 14.59 11.91 5.03
CA GLN A 145 13.25 12.47 5.21
C GLN A 145 12.18 11.37 5.24
N VAL A 146 12.28 10.34 4.39
CA VAL A 146 11.34 9.21 4.40
C VAL A 146 11.48 8.41 5.70
N LEU A 147 12.71 8.13 6.14
CA LEU A 147 12.97 7.52 7.44
C LEU A 147 12.38 8.35 8.58
N SER A 148 12.58 9.66 8.56
CA SER A 148 11.99 10.59 9.53
C SER A 148 10.46 10.53 9.51
N ASN A 149 9.81 10.50 8.34
CA ASN A 149 8.34 10.44 8.26
C ASN A 149 7.78 9.12 8.78
N VAL A 150 8.42 7.98 8.47
CA VAL A 150 8.01 6.66 8.96
C VAL A 150 8.23 6.54 10.48
N LEU A 151 9.36 7.05 10.99
CA LEU A 151 9.73 6.94 12.40
C LEU A 151 9.02 7.99 13.28
N CYS A 152 8.86 9.22 12.82
CA CYS A 152 8.25 10.32 13.58
C CYS A 152 6.71 10.21 13.64
N ASN A 153 6.05 9.72 12.58
CA ASN A 153 4.61 9.48 12.62
C ASN A 153 4.24 8.28 13.51
N GLY A 154 5.18 7.39 13.85
CA GLY A 154 4.95 6.37 14.89
C GLY A 154 5.01 6.92 16.32
N ALA A 155 5.54 8.14 16.52
CA ALA A 155 5.83 8.72 17.83
C ALA A 155 5.01 9.98 18.18
N SER A 156 4.35 10.63 17.20
CA SER A 156 3.60 11.86 17.42
C SER A 156 2.17 11.61 17.89
N GLY A 157 2.04 11.07 19.10
CA GLY A 157 0.94 11.45 19.96
C GLY A 157 1.10 12.90 20.40
N SER A 158 0.72 13.87 19.56
CA SER A 158 0.53 15.26 19.98
C SER A 158 -0.28 16.05 18.95
N SER A 159 -1.55 16.23 19.27
CA SER A 159 -2.41 17.39 18.99
C SER A 159 -1.92 18.43 17.97
N PHE A 160 -2.72 18.62 16.93
CA PHE A 160 -3.23 19.93 16.54
C PHE A 160 -4.77 19.88 16.52
#